data_AF-A0A1Y4S5D8-F1
#
_entry.id   AF-A0A1Y4S5D8-F1
#
_cell.length_a   1.000
_cell.length_b   1.000
_cell.length_c   1.000
_cell.angle_alpha   90.00
_cell.angle_beta   90.00
_cell.angle_gamma   90.00
#
_symmetry.space_group_name_H-M   'P 1'
#
loop_
_entity.id
_entity.type
_entity.pdbx_description
1 polymer ?
#
loop_
_entity_poly.entity_id
_entity_poly.type
_entity_poly.pdbx_seq_one_letter_code
_entity_poly.pdbx_strand_id
1 'polypeptide(L)'
;MYEFFDKKKALQIILDIAYHKGISQAQLIEGIYDYSHFNRMCNGKENIKIDILVLCCIKLEISFDKIIQLSKEKTLLELDAYYDQFEIIRQKRNYNELSKLYQSIIFNKKIKELDKYKQLSTHILAIIEGQNNHNFETAKRLLEQAFELSGYSIQKYNQFHLTKEQVEILIDYSICCFF
;
A
#
# COMPACT_ATOMS: atom_id res chain seq x y z
N MET A 1 -10.19 -5.05 1.56
CA MET A 1 -10.79 -5.88 0.47
C MET A 1 -10.11 -5.47 -0.84
N TYR A 2 -9.61 -6.45 -1.62
CA TYR A 2 -8.74 -6.32 -2.81
C TYR A 2 -7.44 -5.53 -2.62
N GLU A 3 -6.50 -6.16 -1.91
CA GLU A 3 -5.08 -5.81 -1.97
C GLU A 3 -4.59 -5.88 -3.43
N PHE A 4 -4.21 -4.74 -4.00
CA PHE A 4 -3.93 -4.56 -5.43
C PHE A 4 -2.82 -5.50 -5.90
N PHE A 5 -3.20 -6.52 -6.68
CA PHE A 5 -2.25 -7.45 -7.29
C PHE A 5 -1.62 -6.80 -8.54
N ASP A 6 -0.34 -6.42 -8.45
CA ASP A 6 0.40 -5.91 -9.59
C ASP A 6 0.75 -7.05 -10.56
N LYS A 7 -0.10 -7.23 -11.58
CA LYS A 7 0.07 -8.25 -12.62
C LYS A 7 1.38 -8.10 -13.40
N LYS A 8 1.87 -6.87 -13.59
CA LYS A 8 3.12 -6.62 -14.34
C LYS A 8 4.31 -7.07 -13.51
N LYS A 9 4.33 -6.71 -12.22
CA LYS A 9 5.38 -7.15 -11.31
C LYS A 9 5.34 -8.68 -11.11
N ALA A 10 4.14 -9.25 -10.98
CA ALA A 10 3.96 -10.69 -10.91
C ALA A 10 4.51 -11.42 -12.15
N LEU A 11 4.20 -10.92 -13.35
CA LEU A 11 4.75 -11.45 -14.60
C LEU A 11 6.28 -11.35 -14.62
N GLN A 12 6.85 -10.21 -14.23
CA GLN A 12 8.31 -10.04 -14.17
C GLN A 12 8.96 -11.04 -13.22
N ILE A 13 8.42 -11.21 -12.01
CA ILE A 13 8.93 -12.18 -11.03
C ILE A 13 8.90 -13.59 -11.60
N ILE A 14 7.79 -13.98 -12.25
CA ILE A 14 7.66 -15.29 -12.89
C ILE A 14 8.73 -15.48 -13.98
N LEU A 15 8.96 -14.45 -14.81
CA LEU A 15 9.98 -14.47 -15.85
C LEU A 15 11.40 -14.58 -15.30
N ASP A 16 11.71 -13.86 -14.22
CA ASP A 16 13.02 -13.89 -13.57
C ASP A 16 13.29 -15.28 -12.97
N ILE A 17 12.29 -15.88 -12.33
CA ILE A 17 12.37 -17.25 -11.80
C ILE A 17 12.58 -18.26 -12.93
N ALA A 18 11.83 -18.15 -14.03
CA ALA A 18 12.00 -19.02 -15.20
C ALA A 18 13.43 -18.92 -15.75
N TYR A 19 13.94 -17.68 -15.87
CA TYR A 19 15.32 -17.42 -16.29
C TYR A 19 16.34 -18.09 -15.37
N HIS A 20 16.19 -17.97 -14.04
CA HIS A 20 17.07 -18.64 -13.08
C HIS A 20 16.97 -20.18 -13.11
N LYS A 21 15.86 -20.74 -13.58
CA LYS A 21 15.70 -22.17 -13.85
C LYS A 21 16.19 -22.59 -15.24
N GLY A 22 16.73 -21.67 -16.05
CA GLY A 22 17.17 -21.94 -17.43
C GLY A 22 16.02 -22.17 -18.42
N ILE A 23 14.81 -21.72 -18.09
CA ILE A 23 13.60 -21.87 -18.91
C ILE A 23 13.38 -20.57 -19.69
N SER A 24 13.39 -20.64 -21.02
CA SER A 24 13.06 -19.50 -21.88
C SER A 24 11.57 -19.16 -21.85
N GLN A 25 11.19 -17.94 -22.27
CA GLN A 25 9.78 -17.53 -22.37
C GLN A 25 8.95 -18.48 -23.25
N ALA A 26 9.51 -18.94 -24.36
CA ALA A 26 8.86 -19.89 -25.25
C ALA A 26 8.60 -21.24 -24.55
N GLN A 27 9.61 -21.77 -23.83
CA GLN A 27 9.46 -22.99 -23.04
C GLN A 27 8.51 -22.81 -21.87
N LEU A 28 8.50 -21.64 -21.23
CA LEU A 28 7.57 -21.35 -20.13
C LEU A 28 6.12 -21.44 -20.60
N ILE A 29 5.80 -20.85 -21.76
CA ILE A 29 4.42 -20.76 -22.23
C ILE A 29 3.96 -21.94 -23.10
N GLU A 30 4.89 -22.81 -23.50
CA GLU A 30 4.59 -24.01 -24.28
C GLU A 30 3.51 -24.86 -23.61
N GLY A 31 2.44 -25.17 -24.36
CA GLY A 31 1.30 -25.94 -23.88
C GLY A 31 0.33 -25.17 -22.97
N ILE A 32 0.60 -23.89 -22.70
CA ILE A 32 -0.24 -23.03 -21.84
C ILE A 32 -0.98 -21.99 -22.68
N TYR A 33 -0.27 -21.28 -23.54
CA TYR A 33 -0.83 -20.14 -24.28
C TYR A 33 -0.07 -19.88 -25.58
N ASP A 34 -0.68 -19.11 -26.49
CA ASP A 34 -0.01 -18.69 -27.72
C ASP A 34 1.17 -17.77 -27.41
N TYR A 35 2.35 -18.10 -27.96
CA TYR A 35 3.58 -17.36 -27.71
C TYR A 35 3.51 -15.92 -28.21
N SER A 36 2.84 -15.65 -29.34
CA SER A 36 2.74 -14.28 -29.88
C SER A 36 1.91 -13.38 -28.96
N HIS A 37 0.79 -13.90 -28.45
CA HIS A 37 -0.01 -13.24 -27.42
C HIS A 37 0.76 -13.04 -26.11
N PHE A 38 1.46 -14.08 -25.63
CA PHE A 38 2.26 -14.00 -24.41
C PHE A 38 3.41 -12.98 -24.54
N ASN A 39 4.08 -12.95 -25.69
CA ASN A 39 5.12 -11.96 -25.98
C ASN A 39 4.54 -10.53 -25.99
N ARG A 40 3.33 -10.32 -26.52
CA ARG A 40 2.63 -9.03 -26.39
C ARG A 40 2.31 -8.68 -24.94
N MET A 41 1.92 -9.64 -24.10
CA MET A 41 1.73 -9.43 -22.66
C MET A 41 3.03 -9.00 -21.97
N CYS A 42 4.14 -9.67 -22.26
CA CYS A 42 5.46 -9.33 -21.70
C CYS A 42 5.90 -7.92 -22.09
N ASN A 43 5.58 -7.48 -23.31
CA ASN A 43 5.91 -6.15 -23.81
C ASN A 43 4.85 -5.07 -23.47
N GLY A 44 3.83 -5.40 -22.67
CA GLY A 44 2.76 -4.47 -22.30
C GLY A 44 1.83 -4.05 -23.44
N LYS A 45 1.85 -4.77 -24.57
CA LYS A 45 0.96 -4.57 -25.73
C LYS A 45 -0.36 -5.33 -25.62
N GLU A 46 -0.47 -6.22 -24.63
CA GLU A 46 -1.67 -6.99 -24.32
C GLU A 46 -1.88 -7.07 -22.81
N ASN A 47 -3.14 -7.12 -22.37
CA ASN A 47 -3.48 -7.20 -20.95
C ASN A 47 -3.00 -8.53 -20.36
N ILE A 48 -2.41 -8.45 -19.16
CA ILE A 48 -1.92 -9.65 -18.47
C ILE A 48 -3.11 -10.43 -17.91
N LYS A 49 -3.22 -11.68 -18.35
CA LYS A 49 -4.27 -12.61 -17.93
C LYS A 49 -3.80 -13.44 -16.72
N ILE A 50 -4.62 -13.52 -15.69
CA ILE A 50 -4.23 -14.11 -14.39
C ILE A 50 -4.13 -15.64 -14.47
N ASP A 51 -5.05 -16.27 -15.18
CA ASP A 51 -5.03 -17.70 -15.52
C ASP A 51 -3.67 -18.12 -16.11
N ILE A 52 -3.12 -17.31 -17.02
CA ILE A 52 -1.80 -17.58 -17.60
C ILE A 52 -0.68 -17.46 -16.57
N LEU A 53 -0.73 -16.47 -15.67
CA LEU A 53 0.26 -16.36 -14.58
C LEU A 53 0.20 -17.57 -13.64
N VAL A 54 -1.01 -18.04 -13.30
CA VAL A 54 -1.23 -19.22 -12.45
C VAL A 54 -0.66 -20.48 -13.11
N LEU A 55 -0.92 -20.68 -14.40
CA LEU A 55 -0.40 -21.83 -15.16
C LEU A 55 1.13 -21.80 -15.27
N CYS A 56 1.73 -20.63 -15.46
CA CYS A 56 3.18 -20.48 -15.39
C CYS A 56 3.73 -20.83 -14.00
N CYS A 57 3.05 -20.44 -12.92
CA CYS A 57 3.47 -20.79 -11.55
C CYS A 57 3.42 -22.29 -11.30
N ILE A 58 2.37 -22.97 -11.78
CA ILE A 58 2.24 -24.43 -11.72
C ILE A 58 3.42 -25.09 -12.44
N LYS A 59 3.73 -24.64 -13.67
CA LYS A 59 4.85 -25.18 -14.46
C LYS A 59 6.22 -24.93 -13.81
N LEU A 60 6.37 -23.83 -13.08
CA LEU A 60 7.58 -23.50 -12.33
C LEU A 60 7.60 -24.10 -10.92
N GLU A 61 6.59 -24.87 -10.51
CA GLU A 61 6.45 -25.47 -9.17
C GLU A 61 6.52 -24.44 -8.04
N ILE A 62 5.82 -23.30 -8.20
CA ILE A 62 5.79 -22.21 -7.23
C ILE A 62 4.35 -21.85 -6.87
N SER A 63 4.11 -21.56 -5.59
CA SER A 63 2.80 -21.07 -5.14
C SER A 63 2.48 -19.70 -5.71
N PHE A 64 1.28 -19.55 -6.26
CA PHE A 64 0.79 -18.26 -6.73
C PHE A 64 0.65 -17.23 -5.59
N ASP A 65 0.33 -17.67 -4.36
CA ASP A 65 0.27 -16.79 -3.19
C ASP A 65 1.63 -16.14 -2.90
N LYS A 66 2.72 -16.88 -3.09
CA LYS A 66 4.08 -16.34 -2.97
C LYS A 66 4.32 -15.24 -4.01
N ILE A 67 3.86 -15.43 -5.25
CA ILE A 67 3.97 -14.39 -6.30
C ILE A 67 3.12 -13.17 -5.96
N ILE A 68 1.93 -13.35 -5.39
CA ILE A 68 1.08 -12.25 -4.91
C ILE A 68 1.80 -11.45 -3.81
N GLN A 69 2.48 -12.10 -2.87
CA GLN A 69 3.24 -11.42 -1.82
C GLN A 69 4.42 -10.62 -2.41
N LEU A 70 5.24 -11.26 -3.24
CA LEU A 70 6.40 -10.62 -3.88
C LEU A 70 6.00 -9.46 -4.81
N SER A 71 4.85 -9.57 -5.49
CA SER A 71 4.33 -8.50 -6.34
C SER A 71 3.84 -7.29 -5.53
N LYS A 72 3.51 -7.47 -4.25
CA LYS A 72 3.18 -6.37 -3.32
C LYS A 72 4.40 -5.69 -2.70
N GLU A 73 5.56 -6.37 -2.61
CA GLU A 73 6.74 -5.89 -1.88
C GLU A 73 7.25 -4.49 -2.29
N LYS A 74 7.07 -4.06 -3.55
CA LYS A 74 7.56 -2.72 -3.95
C LYS A 74 6.71 -1.62 -3.33
N THR A 75 5.41 -1.84 -3.28
CA THR A 75 4.45 -0.89 -2.72
C THR A 75 4.50 -0.90 -1.19
N LEU A 76 4.92 -2.00 -0.57
CA LEU A 76 5.22 -2.06 0.88
C LEU A 76 6.51 -1.30 1.22
N LEU A 77 7.60 -1.49 0.47
CA LEU A 77 8.85 -0.73 0.68
C LEU A 77 8.66 0.79 0.53
N GLU A 78 7.84 1.22 -0.44
CA GLU A 78 7.49 2.63 -0.59
C GLU A 78 6.67 3.15 0.62
N LEU A 79 5.81 2.32 1.22
CA LEU A 79 4.99 2.71 2.38
C LEU A 79 5.86 2.88 3.61
N ASP A 80 6.76 1.93 3.86
CA ASP A 80 7.70 1.95 4.97
C ASP A 80 8.56 3.22 4.90
N ALA A 81 9.03 3.58 3.70
CA ALA A 81 9.79 4.82 3.49
C ALA A 81 8.98 6.10 3.78
N TYR A 82 7.67 6.13 3.49
CA TYR A 82 6.81 7.26 3.88
C TYR A 82 6.57 7.30 5.38
N TYR A 83 6.41 6.14 6.02
CA TYR A 83 6.20 6.04 7.45
C TYR A 83 7.44 6.47 8.24
N ASP A 84 8.64 6.08 7.81
CA ASP A 84 9.90 6.51 8.43
C ASP A 84 10.07 8.04 8.36
N GLN A 85 9.77 8.63 7.20
CA GLN A 85 9.77 10.09 7.04
C GLN A 85 8.73 10.76 7.93
N PHE A 86 7.53 10.19 8.01
CA PHE A 86 6.48 10.67 8.87
C PHE A 86 6.92 10.72 10.34
N GLU A 87 7.49 9.63 10.88
CA GLU A 87 7.94 9.58 12.27
C GLU A 87 9.03 10.61 12.56
N ILE A 88 10.02 10.75 11.67
CA ILE A 88 11.08 11.76 11.82
C ILE A 88 10.49 13.18 11.86
N ILE A 89 9.58 13.51 10.94
CA ILE A 89 8.99 14.85 10.85
C ILE A 89 8.07 15.12 12.05
N ARG A 90 7.29 14.12 12.47
CA ARG A 90 6.39 14.20 13.64
C ARG A 90 7.16 14.49 14.91
N GLN A 91 8.25 13.77 15.18
CA GLN A 91 9.09 13.98 16.36
C GLN A 91 9.69 15.40 16.39
N LYS A 92 10.03 15.95 15.22
CA LYS A 92 10.51 17.34 15.08
C LYS A 92 9.39 18.39 15.18
N ARG A 93 8.12 17.97 15.25
CA ARG A 93 6.93 18.84 15.21
C ARG A 93 6.93 19.82 14.04
N ASN A 94 7.47 19.42 12.89
CA ASN A 94 7.57 20.27 11.71
C ASN A 94 6.33 20.10 10.81
N TYR A 95 5.26 20.83 11.14
CA TYR A 95 3.96 20.70 10.45
C TYR A 95 3.99 21.12 8.97
N ASN A 96 4.92 22.02 8.60
CA ASN A 96 5.14 22.41 7.20
C ASN A 96 5.70 21.25 6.37
N GLU A 97 6.63 20.47 6.93
CA GLU A 97 7.15 19.26 6.28
C GLU A 97 6.12 18.12 6.26
N LEU A 98 5.31 17.98 7.32
CA LEU A 98 4.17 17.04 7.32
C LEU A 98 3.18 17.35 6.20
N SER A 99 2.92 18.64 5.95
CA SER A 99 2.04 19.07 4.86
C SER A 99 2.62 18.71 3.48
N LYS A 100 3.94 18.85 3.29
CA LYS A 100 4.62 18.41 2.06
C LYS A 100 4.55 16.88 1.89
N LEU A 101 4.78 16.14 2.97
CA LEU A 101 4.70 14.68 2.98
C LEU A 101 3.28 14.22 2.61
N TYR A 102 2.25 14.80 3.22
CA TYR A 102 0.86 14.54 2.88
C TYR A 102 0.60 14.73 1.38
N GLN A 103 0.99 15.87 0.82
CA GLN A 103 0.83 16.16 -0.61
C GLN A 103 1.54 15.12 -1.49
N SER A 104 2.74 14.69 -1.12
CA SER A 104 3.48 13.68 -1.87
C SER A 104 2.74 12.34 -1.94
N ILE A 105 2.11 11.92 -0.84
CA ILE A 105 1.31 10.69 -0.76
C ILE A 105 0.03 10.86 -1.60
N ILE A 106 -0.70 11.96 -1.43
CA ILE A 106 -1.98 12.17 -2.12
C ILE A 106 -1.83 12.58 -3.60
N PHE A 107 -0.65 12.91 -4.10
CA PHE A 107 -0.43 13.07 -5.54
C PHE A 107 0.10 11.80 -6.20
N ASN A 108 0.55 10.81 -5.43
CA ASN A 108 1.00 9.55 -5.96
C ASN A 108 -0.20 8.65 -6.37
N LYS A 109 -0.61 8.78 -7.65
CA LYS A 109 -1.76 8.06 -8.22
C LYS A 109 -1.63 6.53 -8.15
N LYS A 110 -0.42 5.97 -8.08
CA LYS A 110 -0.19 4.51 -8.02
C LYS A 110 -0.61 3.89 -6.68
N ILE A 111 -0.73 4.73 -5.66
CA ILE A 111 -0.74 4.33 -4.25
C ILE A 111 -2.09 4.59 -3.57
N LYS A 112 -2.87 5.53 -4.11
CA LYS A 112 -4.16 5.99 -3.58
C LYS A 112 -5.20 4.91 -3.28
N GLU A 113 -5.10 3.76 -3.93
CA GLU A 113 -6.11 2.70 -3.81
C GLU A 113 -5.89 1.80 -2.58
N LEU A 114 -4.72 1.86 -1.95
CA LEU A 114 -4.40 1.02 -0.79
C LEU A 114 -4.85 1.66 0.52
N ASP A 115 -5.61 0.89 1.30
CA ASP A 115 -6.18 1.37 2.57
C ASP A 115 -5.11 1.78 3.58
N LYS A 116 -3.93 1.12 3.61
CA LYS A 116 -2.80 1.53 4.47
C LYS A 116 -2.23 2.90 4.12
N TYR A 117 -2.17 3.25 2.83
CA TYR A 117 -1.70 4.58 2.42
C TYR A 117 -2.74 5.66 2.69
N LYS A 118 -4.03 5.33 2.47
CA LYS A 118 -5.12 6.19 2.89
C LYS A 118 -5.03 6.44 4.39
N GLN A 119 -4.88 5.39 5.20
CA GLN A 119 -4.73 5.47 6.65
C GLN A 119 -3.57 6.39 7.04
N LEU A 120 -2.37 6.20 6.48
CA LEU A 120 -1.22 7.07 6.77
C LEU A 120 -1.50 8.54 6.39
N SER A 121 -2.05 8.78 5.19
CA SER A 121 -2.36 10.14 4.74
C SER A 121 -3.42 10.81 5.62
N THR A 122 -4.41 10.05 6.09
CA THR A 122 -5.48 10.52 6.98
C THR A 122 -4.92 10.83 8.37
N HIS A 123 -3.99 10.01 8.90
CA HIS A 123 -3.27 10.34 10.15
C HIS A 123 -2.50 11.65 10.04
N ILE A 124 -1.72 11.82 8.97
CA ILE A 124 -0.95 13.04 8.75
C ILE A 124 -1.87 14.26 8.70
N LEU A 125 -2.99 14.16 7.98
CA LEU A 125 -3.96 15.25 7.90
C LEU A 125 -4.60 15.56 9.26
N ALA A 126 -4.94 14.54 10.04
CA ALA A 126 -5.49 14.72 11.38
C ALA A 126 -4.52 15.46 12.30
N ILE A 127 -3.22 15.12 12.24
CA ILE A 127 -2.18 15.81 13.01
C ILE A 127 -2.07 17.27 12.58
N ILE A 128 -2.08 17.57 11.28
CA ILE A 128 -2.04 18.95 10.78
C ILE A 128 -3.26 19.73 11.30
N GLU A 129 -4.46 19.18 11.16
CA GLU A 129 -5.68 19.85 11.60
C GLU A 129 -5.70 20.07 13.12
N GLY A 130 -5.32 19.08 13.93
CA GLY A 130 -5.36 19.19 15.38
C GLY A 130 -4.23 20.04 15.96
N GLN A 131 -3.00 19.84 15.50
CA GLN A 131 -1.81 20.44 16.10
C GLN A 131 -1.42 21.78 15.49
N ASN A 132 -1.62 21.97 14.17
CA ASN A 132 -1.25 23.20 13.48
C ASN A 132 -2.45 24.16 13.32
N ASN A 133 -3.62 23.63 12.96
CA ASN A 133 -4.81 24.45 12.70
C ASN A 133 -5.75 24.59 13.91
N HIS A 134 -5.51 23.83 14.98
CA HIS A 134 -6.37 23.75 16.17
C HIS A 134 -7.83 23.36 15.89
N ASN A 135 -8.06 22.65 14.78
CA ASN A 135 -9.35 22.12 14.35
C ASN A 135 -9.59 20.73 14.95
N PHE A 136 -9.76 20.66 16.28
CA PHE A 136 -9.83 19.39 17.01
C PHE A 136 -10.98 18.47 16.57
N GLU A 137 -12.14 19.03 16.22
CA GLU A 137 -13.26 18.25 15.68
C GLU A 137 -12.93 17.58 14.34
N THR A 138 -12.28 18.33 13.46
CA THR A 138 -11.85 17.80 12.17
C THR A 138 -10.79 16.73 12.36
N ALA A 139 -9.82 16.97 13.25
CA ALA A 139 -8.80 16.00 13.61
C ALA A 139 -9.41 14.69 14.14
N LYS A 140 -10.37 14.77 15.08
CA LYS A 140 -11.06 13.59 15.60
C LYS A 140 -11.74 12.78 14.51
N ARG A 141 -12.54 13.42 13.66
CA ARG A 141 -13.22 12.75 12.55
C ARG A 141 -12.25 12.05 11.60
N LEU A 142 -11.11 12.69 11.32
CA LEU A 142 -10.06 12.08 10.49
C LEU A 142 -9.40 10.89 11.18
N LEU A 143 -9.12 10.96 12.49
CA LEU A 143 -8.61 9.82 13.24
C LEU A 143 -9.59 8.65 13.19
N GLU A 144 -10.89 8.89 13.44
CA GLU A 144 -11.94 7.87 13.31
C GLU A 144 -11.92 7.19 11.93
N GLN A 145 -11.81 7.96 10.85
CA GLN A 145 -11.68 7.40 9.50
C GLN A 145 -10.41 6.54 9.32
N ALA A 146 -9.28 6.96 9.89
CA ALA A 146 -8.06 6.17 9.84
C ALA A 146 -8.19 4.85 10.62
N PHE A 147 -8.94 4.84 11.71
CA PHE A 147 -9.26 3.61 12.45
C PHE A 147 -10.15 2.65 11.68
N GLU A 148 -11.19 3.13 11.02
CA GLU A 148 -12.03 2.28 10.16
C GLU A 148 -11.20 1.57 9.09
N LEU A 149 -10.22 2.26 8.51
CA LEU A 149 -9.30 1.69 7.52
C LEU A 149 -8.39 0.60 8.11
N SER A 150 -8.11 0.65 9.42
CA SER A 150 -7.31 -0.36 10.13
C SER A 150 -8.09 -1.61 10.56
N GLY A 151 -9.43 -1.58 10.47
CA GLY A 151 -10.30 -2.68 10.90
C GLY A 151 -10.54 -2.76 12.42
N TYR A 152 -10.07 -1.78 13.20
CA TYR A 152 -10.34 -1.69 14.64
C TYR A 152 -11.66 -0.96 14.92
N SER A 153 -12.38 -1.42 15.96
CA SER A 153 -13.66 -0.83 16.38
C SER A 153 -13.47 0.49 17.15
N ILE A 154 -14.21 1.52 16.71
CA ILE A 154 -14.20 2.90 17.21
C ILE A 154 -14.85 3.08 18.59
N GLN A 155 -15.50 2.06 19.17
CA GLN A 155 -16.34 2.25 20.38
C GLN A 155 -15.61 2.89 21.60
N LYS A 156 -14.28 2.82 21.68
CA LYS A 156 -13.47 3.52 22.71
C LYS A 156 -13.39 5.05 22.53
N TYR A 157 -13.69 5.60 21.35
CA TYR A 157 -13.52 7.01 21.00
C TYR A 157 -14.63 7.93 21.50
N ASN A 158 -15.82 7.38 21.77
CA ASN A 158 -17.00 8.15 22.20
C ASN A 158 -16.81 8.85 23.56
N GLN A 159 -15.75 8.52 24.29
CA GLN A 159 -15.46 9.04 25.63
C GLN A 159 -14.55 10.28 25.62
N PHE A 160 -13.97 10.67 24.49
CA PHE A 160 -13.04 11.81 24.43
C PHE A 160 -13.78 13.14 24.16
N HIS A 161 -13.49 14.13 25.00
CA HIS A 161 -14.09 15.47 25.00
C HIS A 161 -13.28 16.53 24.23
N LEU A 162 -12.42 16.11 23.29
CA LEU A 162 -11.74 16.98 22.32
C LEU A 162 -10.80 18.05 22.91
N THR A 163 -10.25 17.82 24.11
CA THR A 163 -9.16 18.66 24.61
C THR A 163 -7.87 18.40 23.81
N LYS A 164 -6.94 19.37 23.80
CA LYS A 164 -5.65 19.25 23.12
C LYS A 164 -4.90 17.97 23.52
N GLU A 165 -4.83 17.70 24.82
CA GLU A 165 -4.16 16.53 25.39
C GLU A 165 -4.84 15.21 24.96
N GLN A 166 -6.18 15.19 24.92
CA GLN A 166 -6.92 14.04 24.42
C GLN A 166 -6.67 13.80 22.93
N VAL A 167 -6.57 14.84 22.11
CA VAL A 167 -6.24 14.70 20.68
C VAL A 167 -4.82 14.16 20.49
N GLU A 168 -3.85 14.57 21.32
CA GLU A 168 -2.50 14.00 21.31
C GLU A 168 -2.51 12.50 21.65
N ILE A 169 -3.25 12.10 22.69
CA ILE A 169 -3.43 10.69 23.06
C ILE A 169 -4.08 9.89 21.91
N LEU A 170 -5.10 10.48 21.26
CA LEU A 170 -5.77 9.83 20.14
C LEU A 170 -4.85 9.67 18.94
N ILE A 171 -3.99 10.65 18.66
CA ILE A 171 -2.96 10.57 17.61
C ILE A 171 -2.01 9.42 17.91
N ASP A 172 -1.47 9.34 19.12
CA ASP A 172 -0.52 8.29 19.50
C ASP A 172 -1.16 6.90 19.43
N TYR A 173 -2.41 6.76 19.89
CA TYR A 173 -3.16 5.51 19.76
C TYR A 173 -3.41 5.13 18.29
N SER A 174 -3.71 6.11 17.43
CA SER A 174 -3.85 5.94 15.97
C SER A 174 -2.61 5.36 15.33
N ILE A 175 -1.45 5.89 15.71
CA ILE A 175 -0.16 5.44 15.18
C ILE A 175 0.12 3.99 15.61
N CYS A 176 -0.21 3.61 16.84
CA CYS A 176 -0.08 2.22 17.30
C CYS A 176 -0.92 1.23 16.48
N CYS A 177 -2.07 1.66 15.94
CA CYS A 177 -2.95 0.83 15.12
C CYS A 177 -2.58 0.82 13.62
N PHE A 178 -1.42 1.38 13.26
CA PHE A 178 -0.89 1.31 11.89
C PHE A 178 -0.17 -0.02 11.57
N PHE A 179 0.28 -0.74 12.61
CA PHE A 179 0.93 -2.05 12.50
C PHE A 179 -0.09 -3.20 12.50
#